data_AF-K0SA06-F1
#
_entry.id   AF-K0SA06-F1
#
_cell.length_a   1.000
_cell.length_b   1.000
_cell.length_c   1.000
_cell.angle_alpha   90.00
_cell.angle_beta   90.00
_cell.angle_gamma   90.00
#
_symmetry.space_group_name_H-M   'P 1'
#
loop_
_entity.id
_entity.type
_entity.pdbx_description
1 polymer ?
#
loop_
_entity_poly.entity_id
_entity_poly.type
_entity_poly.pdbx_seq_one_letter_code
_entity_poly.pdbx_strand_id
1 'polypeptide(L)'
;SVASAVSAGDWGLGAKALLGLEGQEIKKGSELNEVSDRFQHRHHQQARRRRSKAEVDQRAVVDRRTRSCYHPISRGEEPSRPIASPVAPPTQQRLSALLLSPHSFMSSPAVDCNALEATTSIEDITGNEHNQDILRTLQNDELSQLWLCRPALSEDNQDYGLGSSRELEWLGHFAKKSTRLESIGVSGSGAFGNCSGHSVDRFLDDIGKCNHIEKLHFMNTDLAEIIYKLGPAMKNNSRNHFALKGCYLGVPEATFLFNTFVDMNSLEDLYIDGDEEEGISHLNDGAMAGCIPSLAACTGMRSLKLNYLNLSTNSCAALRGVFPRMATLRELVMRGNSLDDDCTRLLAQGLSDCKQIQSLDLSYNRISDDGLDVLVRRLPTSVDILFLSGNDIALARHVLLLRFEVLNISGNTLCPGGTGVIAASLANPECRLEDLNLNRCNIEDEGAATLAEGLRNNQRQTVMSLGGNNISERGWNAFSSILCDASSINDTYNSNHTLQDLGYYLIPQDVKMILRLNKDKNKSRVAANKILQSHRHLDMRPLFGRELGLLPYLVAWLDHFAKSRPDLKLSSIFEFFRAMPMKVANGVVRNAKGKKRKLNS
;
A
#
# COMPACT_ATOMS: atom_id res chain seq x y z
N SER A 1 1.23 -60.68 -25.23
CA SER A 1 0.62 -60.35 -26.54
C SER A 1 -0.77 -59.81 -26.26
N VAL A 2 -1.02 -58.51 -26.40
CA VAL A 2 -1.04 -57.73 -27.64
C VAL A 2 -0.38 -56.38 -27.39
N ALA A 3 0.46 -55.96 -28.33
CA ALA A 3 1.06 -54.64 -28.36
C ALA A 3 0.43 -53.80 -29.48
N SER A 4 0.48 -52.49 -29.27
CA SER A 4 0.63 -51.41 -30.25
C SER A 4 -0.58 -50.55 -30.65
N ALA A 5 -0.27 -49.24 -30.66
CA ALA A 5 -0.79 -48.13 -31.44
C ALA A 5 -2.09 -47.43 -30.98
N VAL A 6 -1.97 -46.31 -30.27
CA VAL A 6 -2.47 -44.99 -30.74
C VAL A 6 -1.48 -43.89 -30.28
N SER A 7 -1.32 -42.91 -31.16
CA SER A 7 -0.24 -41.96 -31.36
C SER A 7 -0.03 -40.87 -30.31
N ALA A 8 1.22 -40.43 -30.23
CA ALA A 8 1.60 -39.09 -29.79
C ALA A 8 0.97 -38.00 -30.67
N GLY A 9 0.26 -37.08 -30.04
CA GLY A 9 -0.34 -35.88 -30.62
C GLY A 9 -1.22 -35.23 -29.55
N ASP A 10 -1.08 -33.92 -29.34
CA ASP A 10 -1.92 -33.07 -28.47
C ASP A 10 -1.63 -32.99 -26.96
N TRP A 11 -0.36 -32.86 -26.58
CA TRP A 11 0.04 -32.32 -25.24
C TRP A 11 0.95 -31.09 -25.32
N GLY A 12 0.81 -30.28 -26.38
CA GLY A 12 1.74 -29.18 -26.68
C GLY A 12 1.27 -27.74 -26.41
N LEU A 13 -0.03 -27.49 -26.19
CA LEU A 13 -0.57 -26.12 -26.21
C LEU A 13 -1.18 -25.63 -24.88
N GLY A 14 -1.49 -26.50 -23.92
CA GLY A 14 -2.02 -26.11 -22.61
C GLY A 14 -0.96 -25.77 -21.55
N ALA A 15 0.25 -26.32 -21.66
CA ALA A 15 1.30 -26.17 -20.65
C ALA A 15 2.12 -24.86 -20.79
N LYS A 16 2.12 -24.22 -21.97
CA LYS A 16 2.82 -22.94 -22.19
C LYS A 16 2.03 -21.71 -21.73
N ALA A 17 0.70 -21.79 -21.66
CA ALA A 17 -0.13 -20.68 -21.17
C ALA A 17 -0.10 -20.56 -19.63
N LEU A 18 -0.01 -21.68 -18.91
CA LEU A 18 0.09 -21.71 -17.44
C LEU A 18 1.47 -21.28 -16.92
N LEU A 19 2.55 -21.67 -17.59
CA LEU A 19 3.92 -21.23 -17.24
C LEU A 19 4.18 -19.76 -17.61
N GLY A 20 3.44 -19.19 -18.57
CA GLY A 20 3.52 -17.77 -18.93
C GLY A 20 2.85 -16.84 -17.91
N LEU A 21 1.76 -17.28 -17.28
CA LEU A 21 1.03 -16.53 -16.25
C LEU A 21 1.72 -16.61 -14.88
N GLU A 22 2.21 -17.79 -14.47
CA GLU A 22 3.01 -17.93 -13.24
C GLU A 22 4.36 -17.18 -13.34
N GLY A 23 4.95 -17.10 -14.53
CA GLY A 23 6.18 -16.33 -14.77
C GLY A 23 6.01 -14.80 -14.67
N GLN A 24 4.81 -14.26 -14.93
CA GLN A 24 4.50 -12.84 -14.79
C GLN A 24 4.14 -12.43 -13.36
N GLU A 25 3.46 -13.31 -12.59
CA GLU A 25 3.17 -13.05 -11.16
C GLU A 25 4.41 -13.21 -10.29
N ILE A 26 5.29 -14.18 -10.58
CA ILE A 26 6.58 -14.33 -9.87
C ILE A 26 7.52 -13.17 -10.19
N LYS A 27 7.50 -12.62 -11.41
CA LYS A 27 8.28 -11.41 -11.77
C LYS A 27 7.78 -10.15 -11.07
N LYS A 28 6.46 -9.93 -10.98
CA LYS A 28 5.89 -8.79 -10.22
C LYS A 28 6.19 -8.89 -8.72
N GLY A 29 6.14 -10.09 -8.14
CA GLY A 29 6.53 -10.33 -6.74
C GLY A 29 8.04 -10.17 -6.48
N SER A 30 8.90 -10.56 -7.43
CA SER A 30 10.35 -10.37 -7.30
C SER A 30 10.78 -8.93 -7.53
N GLU A 31 10.16 -8.19 -8.46
CA GLU A 31 10.44 -6.76 -8.70
C GLU A 31 10.02 -5.88 -7.52
N LEU A 32 8.89 -6.18 -6.87
CA LEU A 32 8.49 -5.49 -5.62
C LEU A 32 9.45 -5.77 -4.45
N ASN A 33 10.01 -6.98 -4.37
CA ASN A 33 11.01 -7.35 -3.35
C ASN A 33 12.40 -6.75 -3.66
N GLU A 34 12.81 -6.67 -4.93
CA GLU A 34 14.09 -6.07 -5.33
C GLU A 34 14.08 -4.54 -5.18
N VAL A 35 12.95 -3.89 -5.47
CA VAL A 35 12.74 -2.46 -5.20
C VAL A 35 12.73 -2.21 -3.69
N SER A 36 12.06 -3.07 -2.90
CA SER A 36 12.08 -3.04 -1.42
C SER A 36 13.50 -3.22 -0.88
N ASP A 37 14.32 -4.15 -1.39
CA ASP A 37 15.69 -4.35 -0.90
C ASP A 37 16.66 -3.23 -1.30
N ARG A 38 16.48 -2.61 -2.49
CA ARG A 38 17.23 -1.39 -2.88
C ARG A 38 16.80 -0.16 -2.07
N PHE A 39 15.53 -0.06 -1.68
CA PHE A 39 15.03 0.92 -0.68
C PHE A 39 15.66 0.65 0.69
N GLN A 40 15.71 -0.64 1.04
CA GLN A 40 16.34 -1.28 2.18
C GLN A 40 17.74 -0.75 2.52
N HIS A 41 18.60 -0.93 1.53
CA HIS A 41 20.02 -0.66 1.62
C HIS A 41 20.33 0.84 1.72
N ARG A 42 19.55 1.69 1.03
CA ARG A 42 19.68 3.15 1.11
C ARG A 42 19.27 3.71 2.47
N HIS A 43 18.19 3.19 3.06
CA HIS A 43 17.69 3.63 4.37
C HIS A 43 18.67 3.29 5.52
N HIS A 44 19.35 2.14 5.43
CA HIS A 44 20.43 1.75 6.37
C HIS A 44 21.66 2.68 6.29
N GLN A 45 22.02 3.15 5.10
CA GLN A 45 23.09 4.13 4.95
C GLN A 45 22.70 5.50 5.51
N GLN A 46 21.43 5.90 5.38
CA GLN A 46 20.93 7.20 5.85
C GLN A 46 20.71 7.25 7.37
N ALA A 47 20.24 6.16 7.98
CA ALA A 47 20.14 6.03 9.44
C ALA A 47 21.52 6.06 10.13
N ARG A 48 22.55 5.45 9.51
CA ARG A 48 23.95 5.56 9.96
C ARG A 48 24.48 6.99 9.87
N ARG A 49 24.15 7.72 8.81
CA ARG A 49 24.53 9.14 8.65
C ARG A 49 23.84 10.05 9.67
N ARG A 50 22.56 9.81 9.99
CA ARG A 50 21.82 10.58 11.01
C ARG A 50 22.36 10.35 12.43
N ARG A 51 22.72 9.13 12.81
CA ARG A 51 23.40 8.85 14.09
C ARG A 51 24.78 9.51 14.18
N SER A 52 25.57 9.46 13.11
CA SER A 52 26.88 10.12 13.06
C SER A 52 26.78 11.65 13.16
N LYS A 53 25.76 12.28 12.54
CA LYS A 53 25.53 13.72 12.64
C LYS A 53 25.07 14.14 14.04
N ALA A 54 24.20 13.37 14.68
CA ALA A 54 23.77 13.62 16.06
C ALA A 54 24.92 13.49 17.09
N GLU A 55 25.87 12.58 16.88
CA GLU A 55 27.08 12.46 17.72
C GLU A 55 28.05 13.65 17.53
N VAL A 56 28.16 14.18 16.30
CA VAL A 56 28.98 15.37 16.01
C VAL A 56 28.35 16.63 16.64
N ASP A 57 27.03 16.77 16.57
CA ASP A 57 26.32 17.90 17.17
C ASP A 57 26.33 17.83 18.73
N GLN A 58 26.27 16.64 19.33
CA GLN A 58 26.44 16.49 20.78
C GLN A 58 27.86 16.84 21.25
N ARG A 59 28.90 16.51 20.48
CA ARG A 59 30.28 16.93 20.80
C ARG A 59 30.47 18.44 20.71
N ALA A 60 29.82 19.11 19.75
CA ALA A 60 29.86 20.56 19.61
C ALA A 60 29.13 21.31 20.77
N VAL A 61 28.11 20.70 21.37
CA VAL A 61 27.38 21.26 22.52
C VAL A 61 28.15 21.09 23.83
N VAL A 62 28.91 19.99 23.99
CA VAL A 62 29.78 19.78 25.16
C VAL A 62 30.97 20.75 25.15
N ASP A 63 31.53 21.06 23.98
CA ASP A 63 32.67 21.98 23.84
C ASP A 63 32.30 23.47 24.04
N ARG A 64 31.02 23.82 23.90
CA ARG A 64 30.50 25.17 24.25
C ARG A 64 30.23 25.36 25.74
N ARG A 65 30.06 24.28 26.52
CA ARG A 65 29.80 24.37 27.97
C ARG A 65 31.06 24.50 28.82
N THR A 66 32.25 24.31 28.26
CA THR A 66 33.54 24.43 28.98
C THR A 66 34.18 25.82 28.89
N ARG A 67 33.57 26.80 28.19
CA ARG A 67 34.14 28.15 27.98
C ARG A 67 33.36 29.32 28.62
N SER A 68 32.55 29.08 29.65
CA SER A 68 31.91 30.20 30.38
C SER A 68 31.98 29.99 31.89
N CYS A 69 33.12 30.36 32.45
CA CYS A 69 33.30 30.65 33.88
C CYS A 69 34.28 31.81 33.96
N TYR A 70 33.82 33.06 34.05
CA TYR A 70 34.50 34.17 34.73
C TYR A 70 33.51 35.37 34.84
N HIS A 71 33.11 35.68 36.07
CA HIS A 71 32.49 36.93 36.54
C HIS A 71 33.57 37.67 37.39
N PRO A 72 33.45 38.98 37.79
CA PRO A 72 32.25 39.54 38.45
C PRO A 72 31.96 41.09 38.40
N ILE A 73 30.72 41.50 38.81
CA ILE A 73 30.28 42.64 39.71
C ILE A 73 30.56 44.12 39.30
N SER A 74 29.75 45.20 39.50
CA SER A 74 28.35 45.52 39.92
C SER A 74 28.09 47.06 39.85
N ARG A 75 26.80 47.48 39.96
CA ARG A 75 26.18 48.81 40.32
C ARG A 75 25.87 49.79 39.16
N GLY A 76 24.71 50.48 39.06
CA GLY A 76 23.50 50.61 39.89
C GLY A 76 22.46 51.58 39.26
N GLU A 77 21.19 51.42 39.67
CA GLU A 77 20.05 52.38 39.83
C GLU A 77 19.58 53.36 38.71
N GLU A 78 18.40 53.05 38.14
CA GLU A 78 17.10 53.80 38.09
C GLU A 78 16.90 55.26 37.52
N PRO A 79 15.66 55.65 37.12
CA PRO A 79 15.35 56.39 35.88
C PRO A 79 14.64 57.76 36.04
N SER A 80 14.35 58.50 34.95
CA SER A 80 13.08 59.25 34.67
C SER A 80 13.09 60.29 33.51
N ARG A 81 12.20 60.06 32.52
CA ARG A 81 11.26 61.00 31.83
C ARG A 81 11.71 62.06 30.76
N PRO A 82 10.77 62.53 29.88
CA PRO A 82 10.96 62.71 28.43
C PRO A 82 10.77 64.15 27.90
N ILE A 83 11.10 64.41 26.62
CA ILE A 83 10.68 65.60 25.84
C ILE A 83 10.38 65.20 24.37
N ALA A 84 9.42 65.91 23.77
CA ALA A 84 8.68 65.57 22.55
C ALA A 84 9.13 66.31 21.25
N SER A 85 8.90 65.63 20.11
CA SER A 85 8.49 66.11 18.76
C SER A 85 9.47 66.98 17.90
N PRO A 86 9.17 67.23 16.59
CA PRO A 86 8.96 66.30 15.45
C PRO A 86 9.74 66.75 14.17
N VAL A 87 9.95 65.89 13.15
CA VAL A 87 10.46 66.34 11.82
C VAL A 87 9.79 65.59 10.66
N ALA A 88 9.38 66.37 9.65
CA ALA A 88 8.70 66.02 8.39
C ALA A 88 9.69 65.62 7.25
N PRO A 89 9.23 65.12 6.08
CA PRO A 89 10.06 64.44 5.08
C PRO A 89 10.51 65.36 3.92
N PRO A 90 11.53 64.97 3.10
CA PRO A 90 11.82 65.66 1.85
C PRO A 90 11.51 64.84 0.58
N THR A 91 10.64 65.44 -0.23
CA THR A 91 10.80 65.83 -1.65
C THR A 91 11.21 64.83 -2.74
N GLN A 92 10.31 64.72 -3.74
CA GLN A 92 10.52 64.20 -5.08
C GLN A 92 11.53 65.03 -5.89
N GLN A 93 12.42 64.36 -6.61
CA GLN A 93 13.09 64.89 -7.80
C GLN A 93 12.93 63.91 -8.97
N ARG A 94 12.37 64.43 -10.07
CA ARG A 94 12.31 63.80 -11.40
C ARG A 94 13.68 63.86 -12.06
N LEU A 95 14.13 62.75 -12.63
CA LEU A 95 15.02 62.72 -13.79
C LEU A 95 14.47 61.70 -14.79
N SER A 96 14.22 62.19 -15.99
CA SER A 96 13.66 61.50 -17.14
C SER A 96 14.75 60.94 -18.06
N ALA A 97 14.37 59.87 -18.77
CA ALA A 97 14.90 59.36 -20.04
C ALA A 97 16.13 58.44 -20.02
N LEU A 98 15.88 57.13 -20.18
CA LEU A 98 16.48 56.32 -21.23
C LEU A 98 15.41 55.30 -21.69
N LEU A 99 14.82 55.60 -22.85
CA LEU A 99 13.96 54.70 -23.62
C LEU A 99 14.82 53.55 -24.14
N LEU A 100 14.68 52.38 -23.53
CA LEU A 100 14.95 51.10 -24.19
C LEU A 100 13.62 50.35 -24.23
N SER A 101 13.11 50.23 -25.44
CA SER A 101 11.89 49.56 -25.83
C SER A 101 11.73 48.20 -25.13
N PRO A 102 10.53 47.84 -24.62
CA PRO A 102 10.28 46.44 -24.34
C PRO A 102 10.31 45.73 -25.69
N HIS A 103 11.24 44.80 -25.87
CA HIS A 103 11.06 43.80 -26.91
C HIS A 103 9.71 43.15 -26.67
N SER A 104 8.78 43.48 -27.56
CA SER A 104 7.56 42.76 -27.80
C SER A 104 7.87 41.27 -27.85
N PHE A 105 7.58 40.54 -26.79
CA PHE A 105 7.23 39.13 -26.95
C PHE A 105 6.02 39.13 -27.88
N MET A 106 6.25 38.87 -29.16
CA MET A 106 5.16 38.66 -30.11
C MET A 106 4.41 37.42 -29.63
N SER A 107 3.24 37.65 -29.03
CA SER A 107 2.26 36.60 -28.81
C SER A 107 1.91 36.04 -30.19
N SER A 108 2.26 34.78 -30.45
CA SER A 108 1.68 34.06 -31.59
C SER A 108 0.15 34.16 -31.46
N PRO A 109 -0.59 34.46 -32.54
CA PRO A 109 -2.04 34.44 -32.49
C PRO A 109 -2.51 33.03 -32.10
N ALA A 110 -3.48 32.97 -31.19
CA ALA A 110 -4.07 31.73 -30.70
C ALA A 110 -4.58 30.88 -31.88
N VAL A 111 -4.27 29.58 -31.90
CA VAL A 111 -4.77 28.70 -32.96
C VAL A 111 -6.27 28.49 -32.74
N ASP A 112 -7.07 28.82 -33.76
CA ASP A 112 -8.49 28.48 -33.79
C ASP A 112 -8.65 27.03 -34.25
N CYS A 113 -8.49 26.11 -33.30
CA CYS A 113 -8.59 24.67 -33.55
C CYS A 113 -9.95 24.28 -34.14
N ASN A 114 -11.05 24.98 -33.80
CA ASN A 114 -12.37 24.69 -34.35
C ASN A 114 -12.44 24.97 -35.85
N ALA A 115 -11.85 26.08 -36.30
CA ALA A 115 -11.85 26.46 -37.71
C ALA A 115 -10.91 25.56 -38.55
N LEU A 116 -9.86 25.02 -37.92
CA LEU A 116 -8.78 24.31 -38.60
C LEU A 116 -8.90 22.78 -38.54
N GLU A 117 -9.83 22.22 -37.76
CA GLU A 117 -9.94 20.78 -37.53
C GLU A 117 -10.21 19.97 -38.80
N ALA A 118 -11.03 20.49 -39.71
CA ALA A 118 -11.34 19.80 -40.96
C ALA A 118 -10.15 19.75 -41.95
N THR A 119 -9.14 20.60 -41.75
CA THR A 119 -8.04 20.81 -42.70
C THR A 119 -6.66 20.47 -42.14
N THR A 120 -6.54 20.28 -40.83
CA THR A 120 -5.25 20.01 -40.17
C THR A 120 -5.10 18.51 -39.95
N SER A 121 -4.06 17.90 -40.53
CA SER A 121 -3.71 16.52 -40.24
C SER A 121 -2.97 16.42 -38.90
N ILE A 122 -2.99 15.25 -38.25
CA ILE A 122 -2.26 15.05 -36.98
C ILE A 122 -0.75 15.19 -37.18
N GLU A 123 -0.27 14.82 -38.36
CA GLU A 123 1.11 14.97 -38.81
C GLU A 123 1.53 16.45 -38.92
N ASP A 124 0.57 17.37 -39.16
CA ASP A 124 0.82 18.82 -39.15
C ASP A 124 0.89 19.40 -37.73
N ILE A 125 0.39 18.67 -36.73
CA ILE A 125 0.38 19.09 -35.32
C ILE A 125 1.71 18.77 -34.65
N THR A 126 2.23 17.55 -34.86
CA THR A 126 3.48 17.10 -34.25
C THR A 126 4.24 16.13 -35.16
N GLY A 127 5.57 16.25 -35.18
CA GLY A 127 6.45 15.34 -35.90
C GLY A 127 6.83 14.07 -35.13
N ASN A 128 6.40 13.94 -33.86
CA ASN A 128 6.68 12.78 -33.03
C ASN A 128 5.61 11.70 -33.25
N GLU A 129 6.01 10.53 -33.77
CA GLU A 129 5.08 9.43 -34.10
C GLU A 129 4.26 8.94 -32.90
N HIS A 130 4.86 8.87 -31.70
CA HIS A 130 4.16 8.46 -30.47
C HIS A 130 3.09 9.48 -30.07
N ASN A 131 3.39 10.77 -30.14
CA ASN A 131 2.41 11.82 -29.90
C ASN A 131 1.26 11.79 -30.93
N GLN A 132 1.55 11.46 -32.19
CA GLN A 132 0.52 11.31 -33.21
C GLN A 132 -0.47 10.19 -32.85
N ASP A 133 0.02 9.05 -32.37
CA ASP A 133 -0.82 7.93 -31.94
C ASP A 133 -1.70 8.31 -30.73
N ILE A 134 -1.15 9.05 -29.77
CA ILE A 134 -1.94 9.58 -28.64
C ILE A 134 -3.02 10.55 -29.15
N LEU A 135 -2.69 11.47 -30.07
CA LEU A 135 -3.67 12.41 -30.64
C LEU A 135 -4.76 11.67 -31.43
N ARG A 136 -4.43 10.63 -32.20
CA ARG A 136 -5.42 9.81 -32.91
C ARG A 136 -6.36 9.13 -31.92
N THR A 137 -5.81 8.53 -30.87
CA THR A 137 -6.59 7.84 -29.83
C THR A 137 -7.50 8.83 -29.08
N LEU A 138 -7.00 10.04 -28.79
CA LEU A 138 -7.80 11.08 -28.15
C LEU A 138 -8.87 11.66 -29.09
N GLN A 139 -8.55 11.88 -30.37
CA GLN A 139 -9.48 12.36 -31.39
C GLN A 139 -10.62 11.36 -31.65
N ASN A 140 -10.32 10.06 -31.61
CA ASN A 140 -11.31 8.99 -31.76
C ASN A 140 -12.12 8.73 -30.48
N ASP A 141 -11.89 9.50 -29.41
CA ASP A 141 -12.50 9.31 -28.09
C ASP A 141 -12.24 7.90 -27.55
N GLU A 142 -11.00 7.42 -27.65
CA GLU A 142 -10.59 6.10 -27.17
C GLU A 142 -9.68 6.17 -25.93
N LEU A 143 -9.16 7.35 -25.60
CA LEU A 143 -8.19 7.57 -24.53
C LEU A 143 -8.88 7.88 -23.19
N SER A 144 -8.58 7.10 -22.16
CA SER A 144 -9.11 7.34 -20.80
C SER A 144 -8.16 8.08 -19.86
N GLN A 145 -6.86 8.09 -20.18
CA GLN A 145 -5.83 8.76 -19.38
C GLN A 145 -4.80 9.43 -20.30
N LEU A 146 -4.46 10.67 -20.00
CA LEU A 146 -3.44 11.44 -20.72
C LEU A 146 -2.35 11.90 -19.76
N TRP A 147 -1.09 11.56 -20.05
CA TRP A 147 0.07 12.04 -19.30
C TRP A 147 0.89 12.99 -20.16
N LEU A 148 1.25 14.14 -19.61
CA LEU A 148 2.06 15.17 -20.26
C LEU A 148 3.45 15.18 -19.64
N CYS A 149 4.49 15.22 -20.46
CA CYS A 149 5.87 15.33 -19.99
C CYS A 149 6.68 16.24 -20.92
N ARG A 150 7.91 16.58 -20.51
CA ARG A 150 8.87 17.23 -21.40
C ARG A 150 9.32 16.22 -22.48
N PRO A 151 9.52 16.63 -23.76
CA PRO A 151 9.87 15.68 -24.83
C PRO A 151 11.06 14.76 -24.53
N ALA A 152 12.06 15.24 -23.80
CA ALA A 152 13.23 14.46 -23.39
C ALA A 152 12.91 13.28 -22.45
N LEU A 153 11.72 13.25 -21.83
CA LEU A 153 11.25 12.20 -20.93
C LEU A 153 10.19 11.28 -21.59
N SER A 154 9.78 11.58 -22.83
CA SER A 154 8.67 10.88 -23.50
C SER A 154 9.04 9.50 -24.04
N GLU A 155 10.30 9.28 -24.42
CA GLU A 155 10.75 8.01 -25.01
C GLU A 155 10.75 6.84 -24.02
N ASP A 156 10.89 7.11 -22.72
CA ASP A 156 10.98 6.07 -21.67
C ASP A 156 9.62 5.70 -21.05
N ASN A 157 8.60 6.59 -21.10
CA ASN A 157 7.40 6.48 -20.26
C ASN A 157 6.06 6.32 -21.01
N GLN A 158 6.04 6.34 -22.35
CA GLN A 158 4.81 6.40 -23.16
C GLN A 158 3.95 7.65 -22.89
N ASP A 159 4.49 8.69 -22.27
CA ASP A 159 3.83 9.95 -22.01
C ASP A 159 3.82 10.85 -23.26
N TYR A 160 2.87 11.78 -23.35
CA TYR A 160 2.85 12.79 -24.40
C TYR A 160 3.98 13.80 -24.19
N GLY A 161 4.97 13.80 -25.09
CA GLY A 161 6.11 14.71 -25.05
C GLY A 161 5.74 16.08 -25.59
N LEU A 162 5.48 17.06 -24.73
CA LEU A 162 4.92 18.35 -25.13
C LEU A 162 5.95 19.25 -25.84
N GLY A 163 5.88 19.30 -27.17
CA GLY A 163 6.88 19.95 -28.01
C GLY A 163 6.68 21.45 -28.20
N SER A 164 5.43 21.95 -28.14
CA SER A 164 5.13 23.35 -28.45
C SER A 164 3.76 23.81 -27.90
N SER A 165 3.57 25.14 -27.84
CA SER A 165 2.26 25.75 -27.59
C SER A 165 1.16 25.26 -28.54
N ARG A 166 1.49 25.04 -29.82
CA ARG A 166 0.53 24.58 -30.83
C ARG A 166 0.01 23.19 -30.50
N GLU A 167 0.88 22.28 -30.10
CA GLU A 167 0.48 20.94 -29.65
C GLU A 167 -0.44 21.01 -28.43
N LEU A 168 -0.13 21.87 -27.46
CA LEU A 168 -0.94 22.04 -26.25
C LEU A 168 -2.35 22.56 -26.56
N GLU A 169 -2.49 23.50 -27.51
CA GLU A 169 -3.80 24.01 -27.95
C GLU A 169 -4.65 22.91 -28.60
N TRP A 170 -4.05 22.06 -29.45
CA TRP A 170 -4.76 20.91 -30.05
C TRP A 170 -5.13 19.84 -29.03
N LEU A 171 -4.24 19.55 -28.08
CA LEU A 171 -4.53 18.64 -26.96
C LEU A 171 -5.73 19.12 -26.14
N GLY A 172 -5.77 20.41 -25.78
CA GLY A 172 -6.90 21.00 -25.07
C GLY A 172 -8.20 20.89 -25.86
N HIS A 173 -8.15 21.14 -27.17
CA HIS A 173 -9.30 21.01 -28.07
C HIS A 173 -9.86 19.59 -28.11
N PHE A 174 -9.01 18.58 -28.29
CA PHE A 174 -9.46 17.18 -28.32
C PHE A 174 -9.90 16.68 -26.94
N ALA A 175 -9.18 17.02 -25.88
CA ALA A 175 -9.54 16.67 -24.50
C ALA A 175 -10.95 17.18 -24.15
N LYS A 176 -11.29 18.40 -24.56
CA LYS A 176 -12.61 18.99 -24.34
C LYS A 176 -13.76 18.28 -25.06
N LYS A 177 -13.48 17.64 -26.21
CA LYS A 177 -14.46 16.88 -26.97
C LYS A 177 -14.61 15.44 -26.52
N SER A 178 -13.61 14.93 -25.79
CA SER A 178 -13.65 13.58 -25.27
C SER A 178 -14.82 13.40 -24.31
N THR A 179 -15.40 12.21 -24.31
CA THR A 179 -16.37 11.77 -23.31
C THR A 179 -15.81 10.67 -22.41
N ARG A 180 -14.62 10.17 -22.72
CA ARG A 180 -13.96 9.05 -22.03
C ARG A 180 -12.68 9.42 -21.29
N LEU A 181 -12.12 10.62 -21.52
CA LEU A 181 -10.90 11.06 -20.84
C LEU A 181 -11.18 11.39 -19.37
N GLU A 182 -10.92 10.46 -18.47
CA GLU A 182 -11.24 10.63 -17.04
C GLU A 182 -10.06 11.23 -16.23
N SER A 183 -8.85 11.17 -16.77
CA SER A 183 -7.63 11.45 -16.01
C SER A 183 -6.60 12.22 -16.83
N ILE A 184 -6.03 13.26 -16.23
CA ILE A 184 -4.88 13.99 -16.77
C ILE A 184 -3.75 13.99 -15.75
N GLY A 185 -2.55 13.66 -16.22
CA GLY A 185 -1.32 13.65 -15.46
C GLY A 185 -0.26 14.57 -16.05
N VAL A 186 0.59 15.14 -15.20
CA VAL A 186 1.80 15.86 -15.61
C VAL A 186 2.99 15.23 -14.90
N SER A 187 4.04 14.92 -15.66
CA SER A 187 5.24 14.24 -15.18
C SER A 187 6.50 15.05 -15.49
N GLY A 188 7.36 15.16 -14.47
CA GLY A 188 8.64 15.84 -14.54
C GLY A 188 8.54 17.36 -14.41
N SER A 189 9.70 17.99 -14.22
CA SER A 189 9.83 19.44 -14.12
C SER A 189 9.85 20.10 -15.50
N GLY A 190 9.20 21.26 -15.60
CA GLY A 190 9.13 22.02 -16.85
C GLY A 190 8.46 21.26 -18.00
N ALA A 191 7.45 20.43 -17.71
CA ALA A 191 6.63 19.76 -18.73
C ALA A 191 6.01 20.78 -19.71
N PHE A 192 5.61 21.95 -19.20
CA PHE A 192 5.11 23.07 -19.99
C PHE A 192 6.21 24.02 -20.50
N GLY A 193 7.50 23.70 -20.32
CA GLY A 193 8.61 24.62 -20.58
C GLY A 193 8.77 25.05 -22.04
N ASN A 194 8.18 24.30 -22.99
CA ASN A 194 8.14 24.65 -24.42
C ASN A 194 6.86 25.39 -24.83
N CYS A 195 5.97 25.69 -23.88
CA CYS A 195 4.68 26.33 -24.11
C CYS A 195 4.66 27.76 -23.57
N SER A 196 3.91 28.64 -24.21
CA SER A 196 3.66 29.98 -23.69
C SER A 196 2.68 29.92 -22.51
N GLY A 197 2.84 30.83 -21.54
CA GLY A 197 1.94 30.90 -20.38
C GLY A 197 0.46 30.98 -20.76
N HIS A 198 0.14 31.74 -21.81
CA HIS A 198 -1.22 31.84 -22.37
C HIS A 198 -1.78 30.50 -22.87
N SER A 199 -0.95 29.66 -23.50
CA SER A 199 -1.39 28.35 -24.00
C SER A 199 -1.68 27.40 -22.84
N VAL A 200 -0.85 27.47 -21.79
CA VAL A 200 -1.06 26.71 -20.54
C VAL A 200 -2.34 27.16 -19.84
N ASP A 201 -2.59 28.47 -19.76
CA ASP A 201 -3.84 29.03 -19.21
C ASP A 201 -5.06 28.48 -19.94
N ARG A 202 -5.06 28.60 -21.26
CA ARG A 202 -6.16 28.16 -22.10
C ARG A 202 -6.42 26.66 -21.96
N PHE A 203 -5.34 25.86 -21.92
CA PHE A 203 -5.45 24.42 -21.72
C PHE A 203 -6.11 24.08 -20.38
N LEU A 204 -5.61 24.65 -19.27
CA LEU A 204 -6.17 24.41 -17.93
C LEU A 204 -7.62 24.91 -17.80
N ASP A 205 -7.96 26.03 -18.43
CA ASP A 205 -9.33 26.53 -18.50
C ASP A 205 -10.26 25.59 -19.28
N ASP A 206 -9.78 24.98 -20.36
CA ASP A 206 -10.56 24.02 -21.13
C ASP A 206 -10.74 22.70 -20.37
N ILE A 207 -9.70 22.22 -19.69
CA ILE A 207 -9.82 21.08 -18.76
C ILE A 207 -10.82 21.39 -17.64
N GLY A 208 -10.81 22.61 -17.09
CA GLY A 208 -11.76 23.05 -16.07
C GLY A 208 -13.22 23.10 -16.49
N LYS A 209 -13.51 23.06 -17.79
CA LYS A 209 -14.88 22.99 -18.31
C LYS A 209 -15.34 21.54 -18.53
N CYS A 210 -14.44 20.56 -18.41
CA CYS A 210 -14.72 19.16 -18.64
C CYS A 210 -15.22 18.51 -17.35
N ASN A 211 -16.53 18.27 -17.25
CA ASN A 211 -17.16 17.69 -16.06
C ASN A 211 -16.89 16.18 -15.86
N HIS A 212 -16.26 15.53 -16.82
CA HIS A 212 -15.95 14.09 -16.84
C HIS A 212 -14.49 13.78 -16.46
N ILE A 213 -13.62 14.80 -16.41
CA ILE A 213 -12.24 14.63 -15.94
C ILE A 213 -12.28 14.66 -14.42
N GLU A 214 -12.17 13.49 -13.80
CA GLU A 214 -12.29 13.33 -12.36
C GLU A 214 -10.92 13.31 -11.67
N LYS A 215 -9.83 13.07 -12.40
CA LYS A 215 -8.50 12.80 -11.83
C LYS A 215 -7.42 13.73 -12.37
N LEU A 216 -6.70 14.37 -11.46
CA LEU A 216 -5.54 15.19 -11.76
C LEU A 216 -4.33 14.70 -10.99
N HIS A 217 -3.27 14.36 -11.73
CA HIS A 217 -2.04 13.81 -11.19
C HIS A 217 -0.83 14.67 -11.55
N PHE A 218 0.07 14.88 -10.58
CA PHE A 218 1.34 15.56 -10.80
C PHE A 218 2.45 14.73 -10.16
N MET A 219 3.51 14.47 -10.93
CA MET A 219 4.63 13.64 -10.50
C MET A 219 5.94 14.36 -10.79
N ASN A 220 6.74 14.59 -9.76
CA ASN A 220 8.06 15.24 -9.88
C ASN A 220 7.98 16.59 -10.62
N THR A 221 6.86 17.30 -10.48
CA THR A 221 6.58 18.56 -11.16
C THR A 221 6.81 19.73 -10.22
N ASP A 222 7.43 20.79 -10.71
CA ASP A 222 7.44 22.09 -10.03
C ASP A 222 6.08 22.75 -10.25
N LEU A 223 5.31 22.87 -9.17
CA LEU A 223 3.96 23.42 -9.23
C LEU A 223 3.96 24.95 -9.25
N ALA A 224 5.05 25.63 -8.91
CA ALA A 224 5.06 27.09 -8.79
C ALA A 224 4.57 27.81 -10.05
N GLU A 225 4.85 27.24 -11.23
CA GLU A 225 4.44 27.81 -12.53
C GLU A 225 2.93 27.66 -12.83
N ILE A 226 2.27 26.63 -12.28
CA ILE A 226 0.90 26.24 -12.67
C ILE A 226 -0.11 26.27 -11.52
N ILE A 227 0.33 26.29 -10.26
CA ILE A 227 -0.54 26.10 -9.09
C ILE A 227 -1.66 27.13 -9.03
N TYR A 228 -1.37 28.39 -9.37
CA TYR A 228 -2.33 29.49 -9.39
C TYR A 228 -3.44 29.33 -10.45
N LYS A 229 -3.20 28.47 -11.44
CA LYS A 229 -4.07 28.21 -12.58
C LYS A 229 -4.83 26.89 -12.45
N LEU A 230 -4.38 26.00 -11.58
CA LEU A 230 -5.07 24.75 -11.28
C LEU A 230 -6.42 24.97 -10.57
N GLY A 231 -6.58 26.08 -9.86
CA GLY A 231 -7.80 26.36 -9.11
C GLY A 231 -9.08 26.32 -9.94
N PRO A 232 -9.22 27.15 -10.99
CA PRO A 232 -10.36 27.09 -11.91
C PRO A 232 -10.55 25.71 -12.56
N ALA A 233 -9.46 25.02 -12.89
CA ALA A 233 -9.47 23.69 -13.51
C ALA A 233 -10.12 22.60 -12.63
N MET A 234 -10.15 22.82 -11.32
CA MET A 234 -10.56 21.82 -10.33
C MET A 234 -11.97 22.04 -9.76
N LYS A 235 -12.58 23.20 -9.98
CA LYS A 235 -13.85 23.60 -9.32
C LYS A 235 -15.11 22.93 -9.87
N ASN A 236 -15.15 22.58 -11.16
CA ASN A 236 -16.41 22.23 -11.85
C ASN A 236 -16.74 20.73 -11.89
N ASN A 237 -15.92 19.88 -11.25
CA ASN A 237 -16.06 18.43 -11.39
C ASN A 237 -17.00 17.83 -10.35
N SER A 238 -17.72 16.78 -10.76
CA SER A 238 -18.70 16.07 -9.92
C SER A 238 -18.06 15.18 -8.86
N ARG A 239 -16.85 14.69 -9.15
CA ARG A 239 -15.92 14.00 -8.25
C ARG A 239 -14.51 14.42 -8.57
N ASN A 240 -13.72 14.61 -7.53
CA ASN A 240 -12.33 15.04 -7.67
C ASN A 240 -11.40 14.06 -6.96
N HIS A 241 -10.41 13.58 -7.70
CA HIS A 241 -9.23 12.89 -7.21
C HIS A 241 -8.01 13.75 -7.55
N PHE A 242 -7.25 14.15 -6.54
CA PHE A 242 -6.09 15.00 -6.73
C PHE A 242 -4.85 14.36 -6.12
N ALA A 243 -3.79 14.23 -6.93
CA ALA A 243 -2.58 13.53 -6.55
C ALA A 243 -1.32 14.35 -6.88
N LEU A 244 -0.49 14.61 -5.87
CA LEU A 244 0.84 15.19 -5.97
C LEU A 244 1.86 14.19 -5.44
N LYS A 245 2.89 13.87 -6.22
CA LYS A 245 3.96 12.96 -5.81
C LYS A 245 5.32 13.52 -6.15
N GLY A 246 6.18 13.72 -5.14
CA GLY A 246 7.52 14.27 -5.36
C GLY A 246 7.49 15.69 -5.96
N CYS A 247 6.37 16.40 -5.82
CA CYS A 247 6.23 17.76 -6.32
C CYS A 247 6.88 18.75 -5.35
N TYR A 248 7.51 19.78 -5.89
CA TYR A 248 7.98 20.91 -5.10
C TYR A 248 6.76 21.69 -4.59
N LEU A 249 6.58 21.73 -3.26
CA LEU A 249 5.50 22.48 -2.62
C LEU A 249 6.09 23.37 -1.52
N GLY A 250 6.37 24.63 -1.86
CA GLY A 250 6.71 25.66 -0.88
C GLY A 250 5.48 26.10 -0.07
N VAL A 251 5.71 26.90 0.98
CA VAL A 251 4.63 27.40 1.85
C VAL A 251 3.58 28.20 1.07
N PRO A 252 3.93 29.14 0.16
CA PRO A 252 2.94 29.85 -0.66
C PRO A 252 2.13 28.92 -1.55
N GLU A 253 2.79 27.95 -2.20
CA GLU A 253 2.16 26.99 -3.12
C GLU A 253 1.20 26.08 -2.36
N ALA A 254 1.61 25.54 -1.20
CA ALA A 254 0.73 24.75 -0.33
C ALA A 254 -0.47 25.57 0.16
N THR A 255 -0.23 26.82 0.59
CA THR A 255 -1.31 27.69 1.08
C THR A 255 -2.33 27.95 -0.01
N PHE A 256 -1.87 28.28 -1.23
CA PHE A 256 -2.75 28.52 -2.35
C PHE A 256 -3.53 27.25 -2.74
N LEU A 257 -2.85 26.11 -2.82
CA LEU A 257 -3.46 24.82 -3.15
C LEU A 257 -4.55 24.45 -2.14
N PHE A 258 -4.25 24.51 -0.84
CA PHE A 258 -5.23 24.17 0.19
C PHE A 258 -6.41 25.15 0.20
N ASN A 259 -6.18 26.44 -0.03
CA ASN A 259 -7.26 27.42 -0.16
C ASN A 259 -8.14 27.16 -1.37
N THR A 260 -7.60 26.56 -2.43
CA THR A 260 -8.39 26.13 -3.59
C THR A 260 -9.38 25.02 -3.21
N PHE A 261 -9.02 24.13 -2.29
CA PHE A 261 -9.89 23.04 -1.85
C PHE A 261 -11.15 23.51 -1.11
N VAL A 262 -11.17 24.74 -0.59
CA VAL A 262 -12.36 25.33 0.07
C VAL A 262 -13.58 25.31 -0.85
N ASP A 263 -13.37 25.49 -2.16
CA ASP A 263 -14.44 25.51 -3.15
C ASP A 263 -14.74 24.11 -3.73
N MET A 264 -14.02 23.06 -3.30
CA MET A 264 -14.07 21.72 -3.89
C MET A 264 -14.86 20.73 -3.01
N ASN A 265 -16.17 20.94 -2.94
CA ASN A 265 -17.07 20.06 -2.18
C ASN A 265 -17.12 18.61 -2.71
N SER A 266 -16.69 18.39 -3.95
CA SER A 266 -16.64 17.09 -4.63
C SER A 266 -15.31 16.34 -4.48
N LEU A 267 -14.34 16.87 -3.73
CA LEU A 267 -13.05 16.20 -3.48
C LEU A 267 -13.27 14.96 -2.61
N GLU A 268 -13.15 13.78 -3.24
CA GLU A 268 -13.29 12.48 -2.57
C GLU A 268 -11.90 11.92 -2.19
N ASP A 269 -10.88 12.09 -3.04
CA ASP A 269 -9.54 11.57 -2.77
C ASP A 269 -8.46 12.65 -2.93
N LEU A 270 -7.66 12.83 -1.89
CA LEU A 270 -6.49 13.72 -1.88
C LEU A 270 -5.24 12.93 -1.52
N TYR A 271 -4.24 12.95 -2.40
CA TYR A 271 -2.93 12.36 -2.19
C TYR A 271 -1.86 13.43 -2.38
N ILE A 272 -1.15 13.76 -1.30
CA ILE A 272 0.02 14.64 -1.33
C ILE A 272 1.17 13.88 -0.71
N ASP A 273 2.20 13.62 -1.51
CA ASP A 273 3.40 12.90 -1.13
C ASP A 273 4.62 13.80 -1.38
N GLY A 274 5.24 14.24 -0.29
CA GLY A 274 6.47 15.03 -0.32
C GLY A 274 7.68 14.20 -0.76
N ASP A 275 8.81 14.87 -0.94
CA ASP A 275 10.06 14.20 -1.31
C ASP A 275 10.72 13.55 -0.08
N GLU A 276 10.87 12.22 -0.13
CA GLU A 276 11.55 11.41 0.88
C GLU A 276 13.09 11.56 0.81
N GLU A 277 13.65 11.81 -0.38
CA GLU A 277 15.09 11.78 -0.63
C GLU A 277 15.81 13.06 -0.14
N GLU A 278 15.21 14.25 -0.31
CA GLU A 278 15.85 15.52 0.05
C GLU A 278 15.80 15.86 1.55
N GLY A 279 15.02 15.13 2.34
CA GLY A 279 15.00 15.26 3.80
C GLY A 279 14.60 16.64 4.34
N ILE A 280 14.08 17.52 3.49
CA ILE A 280 13.54 18.83 3.82
C ILE A 280 12.30 19.03 2.96
N SER A 281 11.12 18.65 3.45
CA SER A 281 9.93 19.31 2.95
C SER A 281 10.11 20.80 3.23
N HIS A 282 9.95 21.67 2.22
CA HIS A 282 9.93 23.12 2.44
C HIS A 282 8.78 23.55 3.37
N LEU A 283 7.82 22.64 3.58
CA LEU A 283 6.74 22.76 4.52
C LEU A 283 7.18 22.35 5.91
N ASN A 284 6.75 23.13 6.89
CA ASN A 284 6.86 22.80 8.30
C ASN A 284 5.47 22.61 8.88
N ASP A 285 5.42 21.99 10.07
CA ASP A 285 4.18 21.71 10.80
C ASP A 285 3.28 22.94 10.97
N GLY A 286 3.84 24.13 11.21
CA GLY A 286 3.08 25.36 11.37
C GLY A 286 2.41 25.83 10.07
N ALA A 287 3.12 25.77 8.95
CA ALA A 287 2.58 26.09 7.63
C ALA A 287 1.43 25.14 7.26
N MET A 288 1.63 23.84 7.46
CA MET A 288 0.60 22.84 7.18
C MET A 288 -0.60 22.98 8.11
N ALA A 289 -0.39 23.26 9.41
CA ALA A 289 -1.46 23.55 10.35
C ALA A 289 -2.32 24.75 9.94
N GLY A 290 -1.73 25.75 9.26
CA GLY A 290 -2.46 26.87 8.67
C GLY A 290 -3.28 26.50 7.44
N CYS A 291 -2.83 25.51 6.67
CA CYS A 291 -3.47 25.06 5.42
C CYS A 291 -4.61 24.04 5.65
N ILE A 292 -4.40 23.10 6.58
CA ILE A 292 -5.32 21.98 6.87
C ILE A 292 -6.78 22.41 7.11
N PRO A 293 -7.10 23.51 7.81
CA PRO A 293 -8.48 23.94 8.03
C PRO A 293 -9.29 24.14 6.74
N SER A 294 -8.64 24.43 5.62
CA SER A 294 -9.29 24.57 4.31
C SER A 294 -9.94 23.26 3.82
N LEU A 295 -9.47 22.11 4.30
CA LEU A 295 -10.09 20.80 4.01
C LEU A 295 -11.45 20.62 4.69
N ALA A 296 -11.85 21.50 5.62
CA ALA A 296 -13.15 21.42 6.31
C ALA A 296 -14.37 21.56 5.38
N ALA A 297 -14.17 22.08 4.16
CA ALA A 297 -15.20 22.16 3.13
C ALA A 297 -15.38 20.82 2.36
N CYS A 298 -14.34 19.98 2.31
CA CYS A 298 -14.32 18.72 1.58
C CYS A 298 -15.04 17.60 2.35
N THR A 299 -16.35 17.76 2.56
CA THR A 299 -17.17 16.83 3.36
C THR A 299 -17.35 15.44 2.72
N GLY A 300 -17.13 15.35 1.40
CA GLY A 300 -17.14 14.11 0.62
C GLY A 300 -15.86 13.28 0.67
N MET A 301 -14.84 13.71 1.43
CA MET A 301 -13.52 13.05 1.50
C MET A 301 -13.64 11.58 1.95
N ARG A 302 -13.13 10.67 1.12
CA ARG A 302 -13.04 9.22 1.34
C ARG A 302 -11.62 8.75 1.58
N SER A 303 -10.62 9.32 0.90
CA SER A 303 -9.21 9.01 1.12
C SER A 303 -8.38 10.29 1.27
N LEU A 304 -7.77 10.46 2.45
CA LEU A 304 -6.84 11.55 2.71
C LEU A 304 -5.44 11.00 2.95
N LYS A 305 -4.48 11.36 2.10
CA LYS A 305 -3.09 10.93 2.20
C LYS A 305 -2.16 12.12 2.19
N LEU A 306 -1.43 12.33 3.29
CA LEU A 306 -0.55 13.47 3.55
C LEU A 306 0.82 12.96 4.03
N ASN A 307 1.67 12.56 3.09
CA ASN A 307 2.92 11.86 3.37
C ASN A 307 4.13 12.80 3.25
N TYR A 308 5.11 12.62 4.14
CA TYR A 308 6.40 13.34 4.09
C TYR A 308 6.25 14.88 4.02
N LEU A 309 5.25 15.43 4.72
CA LEU A 309 4.97 16.88 4.79
C LEU A 309 5.45 17.53 6.09
N ASN A 310 6.24 16.78 6.89
CA ASN A 310 6.75 17.20 8.19
C ASN A 310 5.61 17.62 9.16
N LEU A 311 4.50 16.89 9.11
CA LEU A 311 3.37 17.08 10.02
C LEU A 311 3.75 16.65 11.45
N SER A 312 3.27 17.39 12.44
CA SER A 312 3.45 17.09 13.86
C SER A 312 2.23 17.60 14.65
N THR A 313 2.43 18.03 15.90
CA THR A 313 1.35 18.32 16.85
C THR A 313 0.38 19.41 16.35
N ASN A 314 0.86 20.49 15.72
CA ASN A 314 -0.03 21.56 15.26
C ASN A 314 -0.91 21.09 14.10
N SER A 315 -0.34 20.35 13.16
CA SER A 315 -1.09 19.75 12.04
C SER A 315 -2.13 18.75 12.54
N CYS A 316 -1.79 17.92 13.53
CA CYS A 316 -2.76 17.00 14.14
C CYS A 316 -3.87 17.74 14.89
N ALA A 317 -3.54 18.85 15.57
CA ALA A 317 -4.54 19.69 16.22
C ALA A 317 -5.51 20.33 15.21
N ALA A 318 -5.00 20.75 14.04
CA ALA A 318 -5.82 21.24 12.94
C ALA A 318 -6.70 20.13 12.34
N LEU A 319 -6.12 18.95 12.04
CA LEU A 319 -6.85 17.79 11.52
C LEU A 319 -7.96 17.34 12.46
N ARG A 320 -7.71 17.36 13.78
CA ARG A 320 -8.74 17.07 14.79
C ARG A 320 -9.98 17.95 14.63
N GLY A 321 -9.82 19.22 14.23
CA GLY A 321 -10.94 20.13 13.97
C GLY A 321 -11.66 19.87 12.64
N VAL A 322 -11.01 19.20 11.69
CA VAL A 322 -11.54 18.93 10.35
C VAL A 322 -12.28 17.59 10.28
N PHE A 323 -11.76 16.54 10.91
CA PHE A 323 -12.31 15.18 10.83
C PHE A 323 -13.81 15.05 11.17
N PRO A 324 -14.39 15.77 12.15
CA PRO A 324 -15.82 15.69 12.42
C PRO A 324 -16.72 16.05 11.22
N ARG A 325 -16.18 16.72 10.19
CA ARG A 325 -16.89 17.05 8.94
C ARG A 325 -16.69 16.03 7.83
N MET A 326 -15.79 15.06 8.00
CA MET A 326 -15.43 14.05 7.01
C MET A 326 -16.10 12.71 7.32
N ALA A 327 -17.42 12.69 7.45
CA ALA A 327 -18.18 11.49 7.84
C ALA A 327 -18.08 10.31 6.85
N THR A 328 -17.59 10.57 5.63
CA THR A 328 -17.41 9.58 4.55
C THR A 328 -15.99 9.02 4.46
N LEU A 329 -15.05 9.49 5.30
CA LEU A 329 -13.65 9.09 5.30
C LEU A 329 -13.52 7.58 5.53
N ARG A 330 -12.77 6.91 4.66
CA ARG A 330 -12.49 5.46 4.69
C ARG A 330 -11.03 5.15 4.95
N GLU A 331 -10.14 5.99 4.43
CA GLU A 331 -8.70 5.81 4.52
C GLU A 331 -8.00 7.11 4.93
N LEU A 332 -7.11 7.02 5.92
CA LEU A 332 -6.18 8.10 6.28
C LEU A 332 -4.74 7.55 6.24
N VAL A 333 -3.88 8.21 5.47
CA VAL A 333 -2.46 7.87 5.35
C VAL A 333 -1.62 9.10 5.69
N MET A 334 -0.73 8.99 6.67
CA MET A 334 0.15 10.08 7.11
C MET A 334 1.58 9.57 7.31
N ARG A 335 2.12 8.90 6.29
CA ARG A 335 3.43 8.25 6.38
C ARG A 335 4.58 9.27 6.39
N GLY A 336 5.68 8.93 7.05
CA GLY A 336 6.92 9.70 6.92
C GLY A 336 6.86 11.10 7.52
N ASN A 337 6.03 11.30 8.55
CA ASN A 337 5.88 12.57 9.25
C ASN A 337 6.60 12.54 10.62
N SER A 338 6.39 13.56 11.45
CA SER A 338 6.91 13.64 12.81
C SER A 338 5.79 13.46 13.85
N LEU A 339 4.91 12.47 13.63
CA LEU A 339 3.79 12.18 14.53
C LEU A 339 4.27 11.40 15.75
N ASP A 340 3.99 11.92 16.94
CA ASP A 340 4.31 11.32 18.23
C ASP A 340 3.04 10.88 18.99
N ASP A 341 3.19 10.48 20.26
CA ASP A 341 2.09 10.01 21.08
C ASP A 341 1.01 11.09 21.32
N ASP A 342 1.39 12.36 21.43
CA ASP A 342 0.42 13.46 21.54
C ASP A 342 -0.36 13.65 20.23
N CYS A 343 0.30 13.49 19.08
CA CYS A 343 -0.37 13.44 17.78
C CYS A 343 -1.39 12.29 17.73
N THR A 344 -1.04 11.08 18.17
CA THR A 344 -1.99 9.95 18.18
C THR A 344 -3.24 10.24 19.01
N ARG A 345 -3.09 10.96 20.15
CA ARG A 345 -4.22 11.39 20.98
C ARG A 345 -5.12 12.37 20.25
N LEU A 346 -4.55 13.34 19.55
CA LEU A 346 -5.31 14.32 18.76
C LEU A 346 -6.03 13.67 17.58
N LEU A 347 -5.36 12.78 16.85
CA LEU A 347 -5.94 12.04 15.73
C LEU A 347 -7.09 11.14 16.21
N ALA A 348 -6.89 10.37 17.28
CA ALA A 348 -7.94 9.50 17.81
C ALA A 348 -9.16 10.30 18.32
N GLN A 349 -8.95 11.48 18.90
CA GLN A 349 -10.05 12.39 19.27
C GLN A 349 -10.83 12.86 18.04
N GLY A 350 -10.14 13.32 16.99
CA GLY A 350 -10.80 13.86 15.80
C GLY A 350 -11.52 12.79 14.97
N LEU A 351 -10.93 11.59 14.88
CA LEU A 351 -11.50 10.48 14.13
C LEU A 351 -12.71 9.84 14.81
N SER A 352 -13.01 10.15 16.08
CA SER A 352 -14.11 9.52 16.83
C SER A 352 -15.48 9.59 16.13
N ASP A 353 -15.74 10.63 15.33
CA ASP A 353 -16.96 10.81 14.55
C ASP A 353 -16.89 10.21 13.13
N CYS A 354 -15.71 9.78 12.67
CA CYS A 354 -15.48 9.18 11.36
C CYS A 354 -15.89 7.69 11.35
N LYS A 355 -17.20 7.41 11.41
CA LYS A 355 -17.73 6.05 11.56
C LYS A 355 -17.50 5.09 10.37
N GLN A 356 -17.04 5.61 9.23
CA GLN A 356 -16.76 4.84 8.02
C GLN A 356 -15.27 4.56 7.81
N ILE A 357 -14.39 5.05 8.69
CA ILE A 357 -12.94 4.86 8.53
C ILE A 357 -12.57 3.41 8.79
N GLN A 358 -11.87 2.80 7.84
CA GLN A 358 -11.50 1.38 7.84
C GLN A 358 -9.99 1.20 7.96
N SER A 359 -9.22 2.08 7.32
CA SER A 359 -7.76 1.98 7.22
C SER A 359 -7.08 3.23 7.75
N LEU A 360 -6.06 3.03 8.58
CA LEU A 360 -5.19 4.07 9.10
C LEU A 360 -3.72 3.65 8.91
N ASP A 361 -2.96 4.45 8.19
CA ASP A 361 -1.51 4.24 8.00
C ASP A 361 -0.72 5.41 8.58
N LEU A 362 -0.01 5.13 9.67
CA LEU A 362 0.87 6.05 10.38
C LEU A 362 2.32 5.54 10.37
N SER A 363 2.71 4.79 9.33
CA SER A 363 4.06 4.24 9.20
C SER A 363 5.13 5.34 9.08
N TYR A 364 6.35 5.07 9.53
CA TYR A 364 7.51 5.96 9.49
C TYR A 364 7.27 7.27 10.23
N ASN A 365 6.82 7.17 11.49
CA ASN A 365 6.61 8.27 12.41
C ASN A 365 7.39 8.01 13.71
N ARG A 366 7.01 8.64 14.83
CA ARG A 366 7.66 8.54 16.15
C ARG A 366 6.68 8.08 17.23
N ILE A 367 5.81 7.14 16.86
CA ILE A 367 4.77 6.61 17.76
C ILE A 367 5.39 5.56 18.67
N SER A 368 5.22 5.70 19.98
CA SER A 368 5.71 4.74 20.97
C SER A 368 4.60 3.80 21.44
N ASP A 369 4.90 2.98 22.45
CA ASP A 369 3.91 2.15 23.14
C ASP A 369 2.76 2.97 23.76
N ASP A 370 3.01 4.22 24.17
CA ASP A 370 1.97 5.12 24.70
C ASP A 370 0.96 5.48 23.59
N GLY A 371 1.45 5.86 22.41
CA GLY A 371 0.60 6.15 21.27
C GLY A 371 -0.14 4.92 20.75
N LEU A 372 0.51 3.74 20.74
CA LEU A 372 -0.17 2.49 20.41
C LEU A 372 -1.35 2.19 21.35
N ASP A 373 -1.19 2.34 22.67
CA ASP A 373 -2.27 2.14 23.63
C ASP A 373 -3.44 3.10 23.38
N VAL A 374 -3.15 4.36 23.05
CA VAL A 374 -4.16 5.34 22.66
C VAL A 374 -4.92 4.88 21.41
N LEU A 375 -4.21 4.47 20.35
CA LEU A 375 -4.82 4.03 19.09
C LEU A 375 -5.70 2.79 19.30
N VAL A 376 -5.23 1.80 20.06
CA VAL A 376 -6.00 0.59 20.39
C VAL A 376 -7.30 0.93 21.11
N ARG A 377 -7.27 1.86 22.08
CA ARG A 377 -8.42 2.19 22.93
C ARG A 377 -9.40 3.20 22.35
N ARG A 378 -8.91 4.13 21.51
CA ARG A 378 -9.65 5.36 21.17
C ARG A 378 -10.03 5.47 19.70
N LEU A 379 -9.41 4.71 18.80
CA LEU A 379 -9.83 4.71 17.40
C LEU A 379 -11.27 4.18 17.25
N PRO A 380 -12.03 4.66 16.25
CA PRO A 380 -13.36 4.13 15.94
C PRO A 380 -13.34 2.62 15.74
N THR A 381 -14.42 1.94 16.16
CA THR A 381 -14.56 0.48 16.05
C THR A 381 -14.51 -0.02 14.60
N SER A 382 -14.80 0.84 13.62
CA SER A 382 -14.73 0.56 12.19
C SER A 382 -13.31 0.39 11.63
N VAL A 383 -12.28 0.85 12.36
CA VAL A 383 -10.88 0.70 11.94
C VAL A 383 -10.45 -0.74 12.20
N ASP A 384 -10.36 -1.52 11.13
CA ASP A 384 -9.90 -2.91 11.17
C ASP A 384 -8.47 -3.07 10.61
N ILE A 385 -7.95 -2.07 9.89
CA ILE A 385 -6.62 -2.07 9.28
C ILE A 385 -5.76 -0.94 9.87
N LEU A 386 -4.63 -1.31 10.49
CA LEU A 386 -3.70 -0.36 11.10
C LEU A 386 -2.25 -0.64 10.68
N PHE A 387 -1.62 0.35 10.04
CA PHE A 387 -0.20 0.31 9.68
C PHE A 387 0.61 1.28 10.55
N LEU A 388 1.62 0.74 11.22
CA LEU A 388 2.51 1.42 12.16
C LEU A 388 3.98 1.03 11.92
N SER A 389 4.32 0.63 10.69
CA SER A 389 5.66 0.18 10.35
C SER A 389 6.70 1.28 10.58
N GLY A 390 7.87 0.96 11.14
CA GLY A 390 8.98 1.91 11.32
C GLY A 390 8.66 3.07 12.27
N ASN A 391 8.06 2.77 13.42
CA ASN A 391 7.85 3.69 14.53
C ASN A 391 8.78 3.30 15.72
N ASP A 392 8.50 3.84 16.91
CA ASP A 392 9.25 3.60 18.15
C ASP A 392 8.51 2.61 19.09
N ILE A 393 7.80 1.63 18.52
CA ILE A 393 7.02 0.65 19.29
C ILE A 393 7.93 -0.47 19.80
N ALA A 394 8.04 -0.62 21.10
CA ALA A 394 8.89 -1.63 21.75
C ALA A 394 8.07 -2.77 22.36
N LEU A 395 6.77 -2.58 22.58
CA LEU A 395 5.89 -3.47 23.34
C LEU A 395 6.45 -3.82 24.73
N ALA A 396 7.03 -2.82 25.42
CA ALA A 396 7.53 -2.94 26.79
C ALA A 396 6.41 -2.95 27.84
N ARG A 397 5.18 -2.61 27.43
CA ARG A 397 3.97 -2.64 28.26
C ARG A 397 2.95 -3.62 27.72
N HIS A 398 2.09 -4.10 28.60
CA HIS A 398 0.99 -4.97 28.20
C HIS A 398 -0.09 -4.17 27.45
N VAL A 399 -0.26 -4.47 26.17
CA VAL A 399 -1.33 -3.95 25.31
C VAL A 399 -1.94 -5.10 24.52
N LEU A 400 -3.26 -5.22 24.54
CA LEU A 400 -3.97 -6.30 23.87
C LEU A 400 -4.38 -5.87 22.46
N LEU A 401 -3.83 -6.53 21.44
CA LEU A 401 -3.98 -6.17 20.03
C LEU A 401 -5.20 -6.86 19.38
N LEU A 402 -6.30 -6.99 20.12
CA LEU A 402 -7.39 -7.91 19.77
C LEU A 402 -8.29 -7.42 18.64
N ARG A 403 -8.36 -6.11 18.43
CA ARG A 403 -9.47 -5.51 17.71
C ARG A 403 -9.27 -5.37 16.19
N PHE A 404 -8.03 -5.44 15.72
CA PHE A 404 -7.69 -5.25 14.32
C PHE A 404 -7.72 -6.59 13.58
N GLU A 405 -8.06 -6.54 12.29
CA GLU A 405 -7.96 -7.69 11.38
C GLU A 405 -6.59 -7.71 10.70
N VAL A 406 -6.07 -6.52 10.36
CA VAL A 406 -4.73 -6.32 9.78
C VAL A 406 -3.93 -5.36 10.64
N LEU A 407 -2.79 -5.84 11.14
CA LEU A 407 -1.85 -5.02 11.89
C LEU A 407 -0.45 -5.14 11.31
N ASN A 408 0.17 -4.01 11.01
CA ASN A 408 1.56 -3.96 10.59
C ASN A 408 2.38 -3.12 11.57
N ILE A 409 3.30 -3.76 12.29
CA ILE A 409 4.29 -3.11 13.14
C ILE A 409 5.71 -3.44 12.68
N SER A 410 5.92 -3.78 11.41
CA SER A 410 7.23 -4.12 10.86
C SER A 410 8.25 -3.00 11.04
N GLY A 411 9.53 -3.32 11.18
CA GLY A 411 10.59 -2.32 11.34
C GLY A 411 10.58 -1.56 12.67
N ASN A 412 9.73 -1.95 13.63
CA ASN A 412 9.81 -1.50 15.01
C ASN A 412 10.72 -2.43 15.81
N THR A 413 11.59 -1.90 16.67
CA THR A 413 12.50 -2.73 17.47
C THR A 413 11.80 -3.19 18.75
N LEU A 414 11.32 -4.42 18.76
CA LEU A 414 10.65 -4.98 19.94
C LEU A 414 11.65 -5.25 21.06
N CYS A 415 11.22 -5.05 22.30
CA CYS A 415 11.99 -5.48 23.47
C CYS A 415 11.91 -7.02 23.62
N PRO A 416 12.80 -7.66 24.41
CA PRO A 416 12.78 -9.11 24.59
C PRO A 416 11.43 -9.69 25.07
N GLY A 417 10.64 -8.91 25.82
CA GLY A 417 9.30 -9.31 26.28
C GLY A 417 8.16 -9.00 25.30
N GLY A 418 8.42 -8.25 24.22
CA GLY A 418 7.39 -7.75 23.31
C GLY A 418 6.67 -8.86 22.54
N THR A 419 7.38 -9.94 22.20
CA THR A 419 6.80 -11.13 21.58
C THR A 419 5.81 -11.85 22.50
N GLY A 420 6.01 -11.77 23.82
CA GLY A 420 5.06 -12.25 24.82
C GLY A 420 3.75 -11.45 24.84
N VAL A 421 3.81 -10.14 24.61
CA VAL A 421 2.62 -9.28 24.50
C VAL A 421 1.79 -9.65 23.26
N ILE A 422 2.47 -9.89 22.13
CA ILE A 422 1.83 -10.36 20.89
C ILE A 422 1.23 -11.75 21.10
N ALA A 423 1.98 -12.69 21.68
CA ALA A 423 1.52 -14.05 21.93
C ALA A 423 0.30 -14.08 22.86
N ALA A 424 0.28 -13.26 23.91
CA ALA A 424 -0.88 -13.11 24.79
C ALA A 424 -2.12 -12.58 24.04
N SER A 425 -1.92 -11.66 23.08
CA SER A 425 -3.00 -11.19 22.20
C SER A 425 -3.49 -12.29 21.26
N LEU A 426 -2.59 -13.05 20.63
CA LEU A 426 -2.93 -14.14 19.72
C LEU A 426 -3.65 -15.31 20.41
N ALA A 427 -3.28 -15.62 21.65
CA ALA A 427 -3.88 -16.69 22.45
C ALA A 427 -5.27 -16.34 22.97
N ASN A 428 -5.65 -15.06 22.94
CA ASN A 428 -6.96 -14.61 23.38
C ASN A 428 -8.04 -15.01 22.34
N PRO A 429 -9.15 -15.65 22.77
CA PRO A 429 -10.20 -16.10 21.85
C PRO A 429 -10.95 -14.96 21.13
N GLU A 430 -10.88 -13.74 21.65
CA GLU A 430 -11.47 -12.54 21.04
C GLU A 430 -10.55 -11.88 20.00
N CYS A 431 -9.33 -12.40 19.80
CA CYS A 431 -8.40 -11.87 18.82
C CYS A 431 -8.96 -11.94 17.40
N ARG A 432 -9.02 -10.80 16.71
CA ARG A 432 -9.52 -10.68 15.33
C ARG A 432 -8.44 -10.71 14.26
N LEU A 433 -7.16 -10.75 14.65
CA LEU A 433 -6.05 -10.67 13.69
C LEU A 433 -6.10 -11.83 12.69
N GLU A 434 -6.07 -11.47 11.41
CA GLU A 434 -5.96 -12.38 10.27
C GLU A 434 -4.60 -12.21 9.59
N ASP A 435 -4.10 -10.97 9.53
CA ASP A 435 -2.78 -10.60 8.99
C ASP A 435 -1.98 -9.78 10.02
N LEU A 436 -0.81 -10.27 10.37
CA LEU A 436 0.14 -9.61 11.26
C LEU A 436 1.51 -9.53 10.60
N ASN A 437 1.99 -8.31 10.37
CA ASN A 437 3.32 -8.08 9.82
C ASN A 437 4.30 -7.62 10.90
N LEU A 438 5.28 -8.47 11.19
CA LEU A 438 6.37 -8.25 12.15
C LEU A 438 7.75 -8.34 11.49
N ASN A 439 7.85 -8.06 10.18
CA ASN A 439 9.14 -8.08 9.51
C ASN A 439 10.13 -7.13 10.19
N ARG A 440 11.38 -7.54 10.36
CA ARG A 440 12.47 -6.69 10.90
C ARG A 440 12.18 -6.12 12.29
N CYS A 441 11.71 -6.97 13.21
CA CYS A 441 11.31 -6.62 14.58
C CYS A 441 12.21 -7.16 15.70
N ASN A 442 13.37 -7.75 15.36
CA ASN A 442 14.30 -8.39 16.31
C ASN A 442 13.66 -9.52 17.15
N ILE A 443 12.93 -10.42 16.49
CA ILE A 443 12.20 -11.51 17.16
C ILE A 443 13.13 -12.66 17.60
N GLU A 444 14.08 -13.06 16.76
CA GLU A 444 15.00 -14.19 17.01
C GLU A 444 14.26 -15.53 17.28
N ASP A 445 15.01 -16.58 17.64
CA ASP A 445 14.43 -17.93 17.82
C ASP A 445 13.48 -18.03 19.02
N GLU A 446 13.81 -17.38 20.15
CA GLU A 446 12.99 -17.41 21.37
C GLU A 446 11.66 -16.68 21.17
N GLY A 447 11.70 -15.54 20.47
CA GLY A 447 10.51 -14.82 20.09
C GLY A 447 9.65 -15.62 19.10
N ALA A 448 10.25 -16.28 18.12
CA ALA A 448 9.54 -17.14 17.18
C ALA A 448 8.81 -18.29 17.90
N ALA A 449 9.47 -18.92 18.87
CA ALA A 449 8.84 -19.95 19.70
C ALA A 449 7.69 -19.41 20.55
N THR A 450 7.84 -18.21 21.12
CA THR A 450 6.79 -17.54 21.90
C THR A 450 5.57 -17.21 21.04
N LEU A 451 5.79 -16.71 19.82
CA LEU A 451 4.72 -16.42 18.86
C LEU A 451 4.01 -17.70 18.40
N ALA A 452 4.75 -18.77 18.11
CA ALA A 452 4.18 -20.06 17.74
C ALA A 452 3.27 -20.61 18.85
N GLU A 453 3.68 -20.50 20.12
CA GLU A 453 2.85 -20.93 21.25
C GLU A 453 1.57 -20.08 21.37
N GLY A 454 1.67 -18.77 21.19
CA GLY A 454 0.49 -17.88 21.18
C GLY A 454 -0.53 -18.23 20.09
N LEU A 455 -0.08 -18.84 18.99
CA LEU A 455 -0.94 -19.29 17.89
C LEU A 455 -1.61 -20.65 18.13
N ARG A 456 -1.20 -21.45 19.13
CA ARG A 456 -1.63 -22.85 19.30
C ARG A 456 -3.15 -23.07 19.15
N ASN A 457 -3.96 -22.15 19.68
CA ASN A 457 -5.42 -22.20 19.63
C ASN A 457 -6.06 -21.09 18.78
N ASN A 458 -5.25 -20.30 18.07
CA ASN A 458 -5.74 -19.23 17.20
C ASN A 458 -6.13 -19.81 15.83
N GLN A 459 -7.41 -19.77 15.47
CA GLN A 459 -7.90 -20.27 14.18
C GLN A 459 -8.34 -19.13 13.24
N ARG A 460 -7.87 -17.91 13.49
CA ARG A 460 -8.18 -16.72 12.69
C ARG A 460 -6.97 -16.23 11.91
N GLN A 461 -5.77 -16.30 12.50
CA GLN A 461 -4.54 -15.90 11.83
C GLN A 461 -4.34 -16.71 10.55
N THR A 462 -4.17 -16.01 9.43
CA THR A 462 -3.91 -16.62 8.12
C THR A 462 -2.52 -16.25 7.59
N VAL A 463 -2.02 -15.05 7.90
CA VAL A 463 -0.71 -14.56 7.45
C VAL A 463 0.05 -13.96 8.62
N MET A 464 1.30 -14.38 8.84
CA MET A 464 2.19 -13.76 9.84
C MET A 464 3.55 -13.51 9.22
N SER A 465 3.86 -12.27 8.82
CA SER A 465 5.14 -11.98 8.16
C SER A 465 6.27 -11.81 9.17
N LEU A 466 7.31 -12.66 9.09
CA LEU A 466 8.45 -12.70 10.03
C LEU A 466 9.82 -12.52 9.35
N GLY A 467 9.87 -12.07 8.11
CA GLY A 467 11.11 -11.83 7.36
C GLY A 467 12.05 -10.81 8.02
N GLY A 468 13.36 -11.06 7.94
CA GLY A 468 14.38 -10.15 8.47
C GLY A 468 14.48 -10.12 10.01
N ASN A 469 14.05 -11.18 10.70
CA ASN A 469 14.07 -11.29 12.16
C ASN A 469 15.18 -12.17 12.75
N ASN A 470 16.15 -12.59 11.92
CA ASN A 470 17.26 -13.46 12.35
C ASN A 470 16.78 -14.79 12.97
N ILE A 471 15.70 -15.36 12.44
CA ILE A 471 15.14 -16.65 12.86
C ILE A 471 15.91 -17.78 12.17
N SER A 472 16.52 -18.66 12.96
CA SER A 472 17.22 -19.85 12.49
C SER A 472 16.25 -21.00 12.23
N GLU A 473 16.76 -22.12 11.71
CA GLU A 473 15.97 -23.36 11.55
C GLU A 473 15.31 -23.79 12.87
N ARG A 474 15.97 -23.60 14.01
CA ARG A 474 15.41 -23.91 15.34
C ARG A 474 14.15 -23.09 15.62
N GLY A 475 14.18 -21.79 15.37
CA GLY A 475 13.04 -20.90 15.58
C GLY A 475 11.88 -21.22 14.64
N TRP A 476 12.15 -21.50 13.37
CA TRP A 476 11.11 -21.90 12.42
C TRP A 476 10.45 -23.24 12.78
N ASN A 477 11.22 -24.20 13.29
CA ASN A 477 10.70 -25.50 13.72
C ASN A 477 9.72 -25.39 14.90
N ALA A 478 9.69 -24.27 15.64
CA ALA A 478 8.66 -24.03 16.64
C ALA A 478 7.25 -23.95 16.04
N PHE A 479 7.12 -23.53 14.78
CA PHE A 479 5.84 -23.53 14.06
C PHE A 479 5.41 -24.94 13.60
N SER A 480 6.34 -25.89 13.44
CA SER A 480 6.00 -27.24 12.95
C SER A 480 5.00 -27.94 13.86
N SER A 481 5.18 -27.86 15.18
CA SER A 481 4.31 -28.53 16.16
C SER A 481 2.92 -27.94 16.24
N ILE A 482 2.76 -26.62 16.09
CA ILE A 482 1.45 -25.96 16.13
C ILE A 482 0.69 -26.09 14.80
N LEU A 483 1.41 -26.25 13.68
CA LEU A 483 0.81 -26.43 12.36
C LEU A 483 0.47 -27.89 12.04
N CYS A 484 1.21 -28.84 12.64
CA CYS A 484 1.06 -30.28 12.44
C CYS A 484 1.80 -31.07 13.55
N ASP A 485 1.15 -31.32 14.68
CA ASP A 485 1.66 -32.19 15.73
C ASP A 485 1.58 -33.66 15.30
N ALA A 486 2.72 -34.25 14.96
CA ALA A 486 2.81 -35.64 14.47
C ALA A 486 2.83 -36.70 15.58
N SER A 487 2.66 -36.33 16.86
CA SER A 487 2.76 -37.28 17.99
C SER A 487 1.65 -38.33 18.00
N SER A 488 0.44 -37.98 17.58
CA SER A 488 -0.66 -38.92 17.33
C SER A 488 -1.58 -38.44 16.21
N ILE A 489 -2.46 -39.32 15.71
CA ILE A 489 -3.47 -38.95 14.71
C ILE A 489 -4.37 -37.83 15.23
N ASN A 490 -4.75 -37.91 16.51
CA ASN A 490 -5.62 -36.93 17.14
C ASN A 490 -4.92 -35.58 17.29
N ASP A 491 -3.64 -35.59 17.67
CA ASP A 491 -2.84 -34.36 17.78
C ASP A 491 -2.61 -33.73 16.41
N THR A 492 -2.40 -34.53 15.36
CA THR A 492 -2.29 -34.03 13.98
C THR A 492 -3.62 -33.42 13.50
N TYR A 493 -4.74 -34.03 13.86
CA TYR A 493 -6.07 -33.49 13.55
C TYR A 493 -6.33 -32.17 14.28
N ASN A 494 -6.01 -32.10 15.58
CA ASN A 494 -6.28 -30.94 16.41
C ASN A 494 -5.34 -29.76 16.14
N SER A 495 -4.11 -30.02 15.69
CA SER A 495 -3.14 -29.01 15.22
C SER A 495 -3.43 -28.52 13.79
N ASN A 496 -4.64 -28.71 13.27
CA ASN A 496 -5.02 -28.28 11.94
C ASN A 496 -5.32 -26.76 11.88
N HIS A 497 -4.25 -25.96 11.85
CA HIS A 497 -4.32 -24.51 11.89
C HIS A 497 -4.72 -23.86 10.56
N THR A 498 -5.25 -22.63 10.63
CA THR A 498 -5.52 -21.72 9.50
C THR A 498 -4.32 -20.99 8.90
N LEU A 499 -3.14 -20.95 9.54
CA LEU A 499 -1.99 -20.15 9.12
C LEU A 499 -1.42 -20.67 7.78
N GLN A 500 -1.24 -19.79 6.81
CA GLN A 500 -0.94 -20.13 5.42
C GLN A 500 0.39 -19.56 4.93
N ASP A 501 0.88 -18.50 5.56
CA ASP A 501 2.10 -17.82 5.16
C ASP A 501 2.85 -17.22 6.35
N LEU A 502 4.18 -17.33 6.31
CA LEU A 502 5.10 -16.75 7.27
C LEU A 502 5.90 -15.55 6.69
N GLY A 503 5.61 -15.15 5.45
CA GLY A 503 6.17 -13.96 4.79
C GLY A 503 7.68 -14.04 4.52
N TYR A 504 8.28 -15.24 4.56
CA TYR A 504 9.71 -15.45 4.37
C TYR A 504 9.99 -16.66 3.49
N TYR A 505 10.92 -16.50 2.53
CA TYR A 505 11.17 -17.51 1.50
C TYR A 505 12.16 -18.61 1.93
N LEU A 506 13.03 -18.33 2.92
CA LEU A 506 14.02 -19.28 3.48
C LEU A 506 13.53 -19.98 4.76
N ILE A 507 12.23 -20.30 4.84
CA ILE A 507 11.72 -21.17 5.91
C ILE A 507 12.01 -22.66 5.58
N PRO A 508 12.15 -23.54 6.58
CA PRO A 508 12.30 -24.98 6.39
C PRO A 508 11.22 -25.57 5.48
N GLN A 509 11.63 -26.52 4.64
CA GLN A 509 10.77 -27.03 3.56
C GLN A 509 9.56 -27.81 4.11
N ASP A 510 9.70 -28.47 5.24
CA ASP A 510 8.62 -29.14 5.97
C ASP A 510 7.55 -28.14 6.44
N VAL A 511 7.95 -27.05 7.11
CA VAL A 511 7.05 -25.96 7.53
C VAL A 511 6.34 -25.37 6.30
N LYS A 512 7.09 -25.07 5.24
CA LYS A 512 6.56 -24.54 3.98
C LYS A 512 5.50 -25.44 3.35
N MET A 513 5.71 -26.76 3.40
CA MET A 513 4.76 -27.72 2.88
C MET A 513 3.47 -27.76 3.70
N ILE A 514 3.56 -27.70 5.03
CA ILE A 514 2.38 -27.68 5.92
C ILE A 514 1.57 -26.39 5.71
N LEU A 515 2.23 -25.23 5.61
CA LEU A 515 1.59 -23.95 5.30
C LEU A 515 0.87 -23.97 3.95
N ARG A 516 1.48 -24.58 2.91
CA ARG A 516 0.84 -24.76 1.59
C ARG A 516 -0.43 -25.60 1.67
N LEU A 517 -0.46 -26.65 2.51
CA LEU A 517 -1.68 -27.44 2.72
C LEU A 517 -2.79 -26.58 3.33
N ASN A 518 -2.46 -25.67 4.26
CA ASN A 518 -3.44 -24.81 4.93
C ASN A 518 -4.16 -23.82 3.99
N LYS A 519 -3.63 -23.56 2.78
CA LYS A 519 -4.26 -22.73 1.74
C LYS A 519 -5.56 -23.34 1.18
N ASP A 520 -5.76 -24.64 1.37
CA ASP A 520 -6.98 -25.31 0.95
C ASP A 520 -8.17 -24.87 1.81
N LYS A 521 -9.30 -24.58 1.14
CA LYS A 521 -10.55 -24.15 1.78
C LYS A 521 -11.21 -25.30 2.54
N ASN A 522 -11.01 -26.56 2.12
CA ASN A 522 -11.57 -27.71 2.81
C ASN A 522 -10.65 -28.17 3.96
N LYS A 523 -10.92 -27.67 5.17
CA LYS A 523 -10.11 -27.97 6.35
C LYS A 523 -10.08 -29.45 6.73
N SER A 524 -11.14 -30.20 6.43
CA SER A 524 -11.13 -31.67 6.61
C SER A 524 -10.15 -32.35 5.65
N ARG A 525 -10.04 -31.86 4.40
CA ARG A 525 -9.03 -32.35 3.43
C ARG A 525 -7.61 -31.98 3.86
N VAL A 526 -7.42 -30.79 4.45
CA VAL A 526 -6.12 -30.40 5.04
C VAL A 526 -5.71 -31.35 6.16
N ALA A 527 -6.58 -31.56 7.15
CA ALA A 527 -6.31 -32.47 8.26
C ALA A 527 -6.00 -33.88 7.78
N ALA A 528 -6.80 -34.40 6.84
CA ALA A 528 -6.59 -35.71 6.24
C ALA A 528 -5.24 -35.83 5.52
N ASN A 529 -4.86 -34.80 4.73
CA ASN A 529 -3.55 -34.75 4.08
C ASN A 529 -2.40 -34.75 5.07
N LYS A 530 -2.49 -33.96 6.15
CA LYS A 530 -1.47 -33.93 7.21
C LYS A 530 -1.34 -35.28 7.91
N ILE A 531 -2.46 -35.91 8.29
CA ILE A 531 -2.47 -37.23 8.92
C ILE A 531 -1.77 -38.27 8.04
N LEU A 532 -2.11 -38.32 6.74
CA LEU A 532 -1.50 -39.28 5.82
C LEU A 532 0.00 -39.02 5.58
N GLN A 533 0.43 -37.76 5.62
CA GLN A 533 1.83 -37.41 5.45
C GLN A 533 2.69 -37.74 6.68
N SER A 534 2.15 -37.49 7.88
CA SER A 534 2.85 -37.65 9.17
C SER A 534 2.76 -39.08 9.70
N HIS A 535 1.66 -39.77 9.48
CA HIS A 535 1.40 -41.14 9.94
C HIS A 535 1.43 -42.15 8.79
N ARG A 536 2.54 -42.21 8.04
CA ARG A 536 2.64 -43.11 6.86
C ARG A 536 2.55 -44.60 7.19
N HIS A 537 2.72 -44.96 8.46
CA HIS A 537 2.68 -46.32 8.99
C HIS A 537 1.32 -46.68 9.60
N LEU A 538 0.31 -45.80 9.45
CA LEU A 538 -1.02 -45.99 10.01
C LEU A 538 -1.63 -47.28 9.49
N ASP A 539 -1.75 -48.26 10.38
CA ASP A 539 -2.44 -49.50 10.10
C ASP A 539 -3.93 -49.18 10.03
N MET A 540 -4.46 -49.12 8.81
CA MET A 540 -5.88 -48.82 8.58
C MET A 540 -6.78 -50.01 8.95
N ARG A 541 -6.22 -51.21 9.23
CA ARG A 541 -6.96 -52.45 9.57
C ARG A 541 -7.97 -52.29 10.72
N PRO A 542 -7.71 -51.58 11.83
CA PRO A 542 -8.67 -51.39 12.92
C PRO A 542 -9.86 -50.46 12.56
N LEU A 543 -9.65 -49.47 11.68
CA LEU A 543 -10.72 -48.61 11.15
C LEU A 543 -11.68 -49.41 10.27
N PHE A 544 -11.16 -50.42 9.57
CA PHE A 544 -11.95 -51.33 8.75
C PHE A 544 -12.71 -52.39 9.56
N GLY A 545 -12.31 -52.64 10.81
CA GLY A 545 -12.89 -53.67 11.65
C GLY A 545 -14.12 -53.26 12.47
N ARG A 546 -14.41 -51.96 12.63
CA ARG A 546 -15.38 -51.50 13.65
C ARG A 546 -16.75 -51.05 13.16
N GLU A 547 -16.94 -50.55 11.94
CA GLU A 547 -18.28 -50.22 11.43
C GLU A 547 -18.41 -50.40 9.90
N LEU A 548 -19.10 -51.47 9.48
CA LEU A 548 -19.46 -51.71 8.07
C LEU A 548 -20.28 -50.56 7.44
N GLY A 549 -20.91 -49.71 8.26
CA GLY A 549 -21.69 -48.55 7.83
C GLY A 549 -20.87 -47.38 7.27
N LEU A 550 -19.59 -47.28 7.61
CA LEU A 550 -18.69 -46.22 7.14
C LEU A 550 -17.95 -46.58 5.84
N LEU A 551 -18.03 -47.84 5.41
CA LEU A 551 -17.29 -48.39 4.28
C LEU A 551 -17.54 -47.65 2.95
N PRO A 552 -18.78 -47.25 2.59
CA PRO A 552 -19.03 -46.48 1.36
C PRO A 552 -18.35 -45.11 1.37
N TYR A 553 -18.30 -44.45 2.53
CA TYR A 553 -17.64 -43.16 2.70
C TYR A 553 -16.11 -43.28 2.65
N LEU A 554 -15.58 -44.35 3.25
CA LEU A 554 -14.15 -44.66 3.24
C LEU A 554 -13.65 -45.03 1.84
N VAL A 555 -14.45 -45.79 1.08
CA VAL A 555 -14.17 -46.13 -0.34
C VAL A 555 -14.32 -44.90 -1.23
N ALA A 556 -15.36 -44.08 -1.06
CA ALA A 556 -15.52 -42.85 -1.82
C ALA A 556 -14.39 -41.84 -1.51
N TRP A 557 -13.95 -41.77 -0.25
CA TRP A 557 -12.83 -40.95 0.17
C TRP A 557 -11.51 -41.46 -0.42
N LEU A 558 -11.22 -42.77 -0.36
CA LEU A 558 -10.04 -43.37 -0.99
C LEU A 558 -10.04 -43.20 -2.52
N ASP A 559 -11.18 -43.34 -3.19
CA ASP A 559 -11.32 -43.15 -4.65
C ASP A 559 -11.11 -41.68 -5.05
N HIS A 560 -11.62 -40.73 -4.27
CA HIS A 560 -11.39 -39.30 -4.49
C HIS A 560 -9.94 -38.88 -4.19
N PHE A 561 -9.33 -39.51 -3.18
CA PHE A 561 -7.96 -39.23 -2.75
C PHE A 561 -6.91 -39.82 -3.70
N ALA A 562 -7.14 -41.04 -4.21
CA ALA A 562 -6.29 -41.67 -5.23
C ALA A 562 -6.26 -40.88 -6.56
N LYS A 563 -7.33 -40.14 -6.88
CA LYS A 563 -7.38 -39.24 -8.05
C LYS A 563 -6.49 -38.01 -7.92
N SER A 564 -6.17 -37.58 -6.69
CA SER A 564 -5.41 -36.36 -6.42
C SER A 564 -3.95 -36.59 -6.04
N ARG A 565 -3.54 -37.84 -5.75
CA ARG A 565 -2.14 -38.24 -5.53
C ARG A 565 -1.87 -39.68 -6.03
N PRO A 566 -1.33 -39.86 -7.25
CA PRO A 566 -1.09 -41.18 -7.85
C PRO A 566 0.10 -41.96 -7.24
N ASP A 567 0.87 -41.33 -6.35
CA ASP A 567 2.07 -41.87 -5.69
C ASP A 567 1.79 -42.69 -4.42
N LEU A 568 0.53 -42.76 -3.98
CA LEU A 568 0.14 -43.68 -2.91
C LEU A 568 0.35 -45.12 -3.37
N LYS A 569 1.20 -45.87 -2.67
CA LYS A 569 1.47 -47.27 -3.04
C LYS A 569 0.15 -48.06 -3.02
N LEU A 570 -0.24 -48.56 -4.19
CA LEU A 570 -1.29 -49.57 -4.38
C LEU A 570 -1.18 -50.73 -3.38
N SER A 571 0.01 -51.01 -2.84
CA SER A 571 0.23 -52.03 -1.81
C SER A 571 -0.65 -51.85 -0.58
N SER A 572 -0.92 -50.62 -0.13
CA SER A 572 -1.76 -50.39 1.06
C SER A 572 -3.25 -50.65 0.79
N ILE A 573 -3.69 -50.41 -0.47
CA ILE A 573 -5.03 -50.75 -0.96
C ILE A 573 -5.15 -52.25 -1.24
N PHE A 574 -4.06 -52.89 -1.68
CA PHE A 574 -4.01 -54.32 -1.95
C PHE A 574 -4.04 -55.16 -0.66
N GLU A 575 -3.32 -54.71 0.38
CA GLU A 575 -3.40 -55.27 1.73
C GLU A 575 -4.80 -55.10 2.35
N PHE A 576 -5.54 -54.04 1.99
CA PHE A 576 -6.94 -53.84 2.36
C PHE A 576 -7.88 -54.93 1.79
N PHE A 577 -7.77 -55.26 0.50
CA PHE A 577 -8.56 -56.34 -0.09
C PHE A 577 -8.22 -57.71 0.50
N ARG A 578 -6.96 -57.91 0.86
CA ARG A 578 -6.46 -59.19 1.39
C ARG A 578 -6.86 -59.46 2.84
N ALA A 579 -7.08 -58.41 3.63
CA ALA A 579 -7.46 -58.50 5.05
C ALA A 579 -8.98 -58.60 5.29
N MET A 580 -9.82 -58.52 4.25
CA MET A 580 -11.28 -58.67 4.40
C MET A 580 -11.66 -60.11 4.77
N PRO A 581 -12.41 -60.35 5.88
CA PRO A 581 -12.98 -61.65 6.15
C PRO A 581 -14.09 -61.94 5.14
N MET A 582 -13.78 -62.78 4.16
CA MET A 582 -14.76 -63.32 3.21
C MET A 582 -15.71 -64.28 3.95
N LYS A 583 -16.71 -63.75 4.66
CA LYS A 583 -17.91 -64.54 4.95
C LYS A 583 -18.70 -64.67 3.66
N VAL A 584 -18.46 -65.77 2.96
CA VAL A 584 -19.29 -66.23 1.84
C VAL A 584 -20.72 -66.39 2.38
N ALA A 585 -21.58 -65.43 2.10
CA ALA A 585 -23.01 -65.59 2.30
C ALA A 585 -23.52 -66.54 1.21
N ASN A 586 -23.59 -67.83 1.55
CA ASN A 586 -24.33 -68.79 0.76
C ASN A 586 -25.83 -68.42 0.79
N GLY A 587 -26.39 -68.19 -0.38
CA GLY A 587 -27.82 -68.35 -0.64
C GLY A 587 -28.70 -67.12 -0.46
N VAL A 588 -28.81 -66.31 -1.51
CA VAL A 588 -30.12 -65.78 -1.93
C VAL A 588 -30.22 -65.92 -3.45
N VAL A 589 -30.89 -66.99 -3.88
CA VAL A 589 -31.42 -67.11 -5.24
C VAL A 589 -32.43 -65.98 -5.42
N ARG A 590 -32.09 -64.99 -6.26
CA ARG A 590 -33.08 -64.07 -6.82
C ARG A 590 -33.17 -64.29 -8.33
N ASN A 591 -34.30 -64.85 -8.72
CA ASN A 591 -34.75 -64.99 -10.10
C ASN A 591 -34.75 -63.63 -10.81
N ALA A 592 -33.82 -63.42 -11.75
CA ALA A 592 -33.93 -62.38 -12.75
C ALA A 592 -34.38 -63.02 -14.07
N LYS A 593 -35.66 -62.79 -14.42
CA LYS A 593 -36.20 -63.08 -15.76
C LYS A 593 -35.42 -62.29 -16.80
N GLY A 594 -34.88 -62.99 -17.79
CA GLY A 594 -34.10 -62.39 -18.87
C GLY A 594 -34.93 -61.48 -19.80
N LYS A 595 -34.28 -60.44 -20.32
CA LYS A 595 -34.58 -59.84 -21.63
C LYS A 595 -33.31 -59.80 -22.45
N LYS A 596 -33.26 -60.64 -23.50
CA LYS A 596 -32.24 -60.62 -24.54
C LYS A 596 -32.37 -59.32 -25.35
N ARG A 597 -31.28 -58.54 -25.49
CA ARG A 597 -31.12 -57.59 -26.59
C ARG A 597 -30.57 -58.36 -27.79
N LYS A 598 -31.35 -58.42 -28.89
CA LYS A 598 -30.86 -58.83 -30.21
C LYS A 598 -29.95 -57.72 -30.73
N LEU A 599 -28.74 -58.07 -31.18
CA LEU A 599 -28.04 -57.32 -32.20
C LEU A 599 -28.84 -57.43 -33.49
N ASN A 600 -29.03 -56.31 -34.20
CA ASN A 600 -29.16 -56.29 -35.64
C ASN A 600 -28.21 -55.22 -36.19
N SER A 601 -27.62 -55.57 -37.31
CA SER A 601 -26.74 -54.84 -38.23
C SER A 601 -27.04 -53.36 -38.40
#